data_AF-A0A137QEF7-F1
#
_entry.id   AF-A0A137QEF7-F1
#
_cell.length_a   1.000
_cell.length_b   1.000
_cell.length_c   1.000
_cell.angle_alpha   90.00
_cell.angle_beta   90.00
_cell.angle_gamma   90.00
#
_symmetry.space_group_name_H-M   'P 1'
#
loop_
_entity.id
_entity.type
_entity.pdbx_description
1 polymer ?
#
loop_
_entity_poly.entity_id
_entity_poly.type
_entity_poly.pdbx_seq_one_letter_code
_entity_poly.pdbx_strand_id
1 'polypeptide(L)'
;MQSNETHSKVVAGELTKNFEGLSVGEPTNGTNSDVSPSLARATVKISDALEFVDTVKAKFAEDEPEVYDEFLALMIDFKNERIDTDDVVGRIKQLFSDHPDLITSFENFLPSSYSAAGQVEVSSKGSREVEGDSEDSEDSGTASPGNGSRSVTPTPDDIHKEKPRQKGIEEPTVAYIQRVKNQCDVEIWEQFMAILARQYDDPEFFDEDEMVKDVEELFEDHTELIPEFRTFLAGEKRDRKPASRPKIVITRDLGPEASALISPKDAFEIVQWPEDRSCGKSWILENVPGAAALIVTVVDKVDTEVLDAAGDNLLIVSTMSVGYEHLDVQAIASRGIKIGFTPEVLTDAVADIAVMLALMTGRNVRETMQIVNEGRWPNFSWAPFLFCGPQLGSSPVSPRRTAGFIGFGRISQATLTRLIPFGITDCLYTGNPQSKPDPDHDEALRQKFDLQTLRRVDLDELARKSDAIFVLAPGGPSTYHVVNEAFLQKMKKTSILVNAARGSLVDSDALAKALREKWIWGAGIDVVEGEPNVTQDHPLVKEPRCAVIPHIGSATTETRVGMATLAVENAMAVLTNKPMPKELLL
;
A
#
# COMPACT_ATOMS: atom_id res chain seq x y z
N MET A 1 24.88 -23.18 1.23
CA MET A 1 23.90 -24.01 0.45
C MET A 1 22.56 -24.22 1.18
N GLN A 2 22.49 -24.11 2.52
CA GLN A 2 21.29 -24.34 3.34
C GLN A 2 20.31 -23.15 3.42
N SER A 3 20.75 -21.89 3.23
CA SER A 3 19.84 -20.72 3.20
C SER A 3 18.81 -20.78 2.06
N ASN A 4 19.20 -21.39 0.93
CA ASN A 4 18.34 -21.54 -0.24
C ASN A 4 17.43 -22.79 -0.15
N GLU A 5 17.67 -23.70 0.79
CA GLU A 5 16.81 -24.88 1.02
C GLU A 5 15.60 -24.50 1.91
N THR A 6 15.81 -23.60 2.88
CA THR A 6 14.73 -23.00 3.68
C THR A 6 13.83 -22.10 2.83
N HIS A 7 14.41 -21.31 1.91
CA HIS A 7 13.63 -20.55 0.93
C HIS A 7 12.88 -21.44 -0.08
N SER A 8 13.50 -22.51 -0.60
CA SER A 8 12.78 -23.52 -1.42
C SER A 8 11.59 -24.13 -0.66
N LYS A 9 11.76 -24.46 0.63
CA LYS A 9 10.71 -25.08 1.45
C LYS A 9 9.53 -24.17 1.75
N VAL A 10 9.79 -22.89 2.02
CA VAL A 10 8.76 -21.86 2.22
C VAL A 10 8.01 -21.55 0.93
N VAL A 11 8.71 -21.47 -0.21
CA VAL A 11 8.09 -21.19 -1.52
C VAL A 11 7.21 -22.37 -1.98
N ALA A 12 7.67 -23.62 -1.86
CA ALA A 12 6.91 -24.79 -2.29
C ALA A 12 5.68 -25.12 -1.43
N GLY A 13 5.78 -24.91 -0.10
CA GLY A 13 4.65 -25.11 0.82
C GLY A 13 3.49 -24.13 0.59
N GLU A 14 3.75 -22.94 0.08
CA GLU A 14 2.74 -21.93 -0.21
C GLU A 14 2.26 -21.90 -1.67
N LEU A 15 3.12 -22.27 -2.64
CA LEU A 15 2.68 -22.57 -4.01
C LEU A 15 1.55 -23.60 -3.99
N THR A 16 1.69 -24.65 -3.19
CA THR A 16 0.67 -25.70 -3.07
C THR A 16 -0.64 -25.15 -2.50
N LYS A 17 -0.59 -24.27 -1.49
CA LYS A 17 -1.79 -23.63 -0.89
C LYS A 17 -2.51 -22.68 -1.86
N ASN A 18 -1.76 -21.91 -2.65
CA ASN A 18 -2.32 -20.95 -3.60
C ASN A 18 -2.98 -21.64 -4.82
N PHE A 19 -2.53 -22.84 -5.19
CA PHE A 19 -3.15 -23.64 -6.25
C PHE A 19 -4.27 -24.58 -5.74
N GLU A 20 -4.27 -24.98 -4.46
CA GLU A 20 -5.36 -25.75 -3.83
C GLU A 20 -6.66 -24.94 -3.69
N GLY A 21 -6.58 -23.60 -3.60
CA GLY A 21 -7.74 -22.70 -3.46
C GLY A 21 -8.62 -22.54 -4.71
N LEU A 22 -8.27 -23.17 -5.84
CA LEU A 22 -8.97 -23.05 -7.13
C LEU A 22 -9.83 -24.28 -7.48
N SER A 23 -10.17 -25.12 -6.49
CA SER A 23 -11.03 -26.29 -6.72
C SER A 23 -12.46 -25.89 -7.10
N VAL A 24 -12.90 -26.36 -8.26
CA VAL A 24 -14.23 -26.15 -8.85
C VAL A 24 -15.34 -26.61 -7.89
N GLY A 25 -16.32 -25.74 -7.63
CA GLY A 25 -17.47 -26.01 -6.76
C GLY A 25 -18.28 -27.24 -7.15
N GLU A 26 -18.82 -27.91 -6.13
CA GLU A 26 -19.69 -29.09 -6.28
C GLU A 26 -20.90 -28.80 -7.20
N PRO A 27 -21.24 -29.68 -8.14
CA PRO A 27 -22.46 -29.54 -8.92
C PRO A 27 -23.68 -29.97 -8.11
N THR A 28 -24.62 -29.04 -7.94
CA THR A 28 -25.98 -29.32 -7.45
C THR A 28 -26.70 -30.30 -8.37
N ASN A 29 -27.34 -31.30 -7.77
CA ASN A 29 -28.16 -32.36 -8.38
C ASN A 29 -28.94 -31.99 -9.67
N GLY A 30 -28.69 -32.76 -10.73
CA GLY A 30 -29.50 -32.82 -11.95
C GLY A 30 -29.10 -34.03 -12.81
N THR A 31 -30.07 -34.84 -13.18
CA THR A 31 -30.00 -36.21 -13.73
C THR A 31 -29.43 -36.38 -15.15
N ASN A 32 -28.81 -37.56 -15.39
CA ASN A 32 -28.67 -38.39 -16.63
C ASN A 32 -27.28 -38.60 -17.27
N SER A 33 -26.80 -39.85 -17.07
CA SER A 33 -26.23 -40.86 -18.01
C SER A 33 -25.03 -40.57 -18.94
N ASP A 34 -24.01 -41.43 -18.74
CA ASP A 34 -23.04 -42.03 -19.67
C ASP A 34 -22.02 -41.15 -20.41
N VAL A 35 -20.76 -41.12 -19.92
CA VAL A 35 -19.52 -41.37 -20.71
C VAL A 35 -18.38 -41.90 -19.81
N SER A 36 -17.63 -42.87 -20.34
CA SER A 36 -16.43 -43.63 -19.95
C SER A 36 -15.25 -42.95 -19.19
N PRO A 37 -14.31 -43.73 -18.61
CA PRO A 37 -13.37 -43.30 -17.57
C PRO A 37 -12.03 -42.76 -18.11
N SER A 38 -11.29 -42.02 -17.25
CA SER A 38 -9.99 -41.31 -17.44
C SER A 38 -10.15 -39.84 -17.87
N LEU A 39 -9.58 -38.81 -17.23
CA LEU A 39 -8.43 -38.69 -16.33
C LEU A 39 -8.83 -38.07 -14.98
N ALA A 40 -8.60 -38.78 -13.86
CA ALA A 40 -8.36 -38.11 -12.59
C ALA A 40 -6.87 -37.74 -12.56
N ARG A 41 -6.54 -36.45 -12.74
CA ARG A 41 -5.15 -35.97 -12.60
C ARG A 41 -4.89 -35.67 -11.12
N ALA A 42 -3.71 -36.06 -10.65
CA ALA A 42 -3.33 -36.12 -9.25
C ALA A 42 -3.43 -34.77 -8.54
N THR A 43 -3.82 -34.81 -7.26
CA THR A 43 -3.65 -33.71 -6.30
C THR A 43 -2.18 -33.29 -6.28
N VAL A 44 -1.92 -31.99 -6.44
CA VAL A 44 -0.57 -31.41 -6.38
C VAL A 44 0.02 -31.70 -5.00
N LYS A 45 1.17 -32.38 -4.94
CA LYS A 45 1.85 -32.66 -3.67
C LYS A 45 2.96 -31.64 -3.45
N ILE A 46 3.12 -31.20 -2.20
CA ILE A 46 4.22 -30.30 -1.77
C ILE A 46 5.60 -30.86 -2.17
N SER A 47 5.76 -32.19 -2.17
CA SER A 47 6.99 -32.88 -2.62
C SER A 47 7.37 -32.52 -4.06
N ASP A 48 6.38 -32.37 -4.94
CA ASP A 48 6.59 -32.21 -6.38
C ASP A 48 6.94 -30.75 -6.69
N ALA A 49 6.42 -29.80 -5.90
CA ALA A 49 6.77 -28.38 -5.97
C ALA A 49 8.19 -28.10 -5.42
N LEU A 50 8.61 -28.82 -4.36
CA LEU A 50 9.97 -28.76 -3.84
C LEU A 50 10.99 -29.26 -4.88
N GLU A 51 10.71 -30.42 -5.48
CA GLU A 51 11.57 -31.02 -6.50
C GLU A 51 11.70 -30.11 -7.74
N PHE A 52 10.64 -29.39 -8.10
CA PHE A 52 10.69 -28.40 -9.17
C PHE A 52 11.61 -27.21 -8.85
N VAL A 53 11.48 -26.60 -7.67
CA VAL A 53 12.34 -25.47 -7.26
C VAL A 53 13.80 -25.91 -7.17
N ASP A 54 14.06 -27.11 -6.66
CA ASP A 54 15.42 -27.67 -6.57
C ASP A 54 15.99 -27.97 -7.97
N THR A 55 15.16 -28.38 -8.93
CA THR A 55 15.56 -28.55 -10.33
C THR A 55 15.94 -27.22 -10.97
N VAL A 56 15.16 -26.16 -10.75
CA VAL A 56 15.47 -24.81 -11.25
C VAL A 56 16.75 -24.28 -10.60
N LYS A 57 16.93 -24.49 -9.30
CA LYS A 57 18.15 -24.12 -8.57
C LYS A 57 19.38 -24.84 -9.11
N ALA A 58 19.31 -26.16 -9.28
CA ALA A 58 20.41 -26.95 -9.79
C ALA A 58 20.81 -26.56 -11.23
N LYS A 59 19.88 -26.03 -12.01
CA LYS A 59 20.10 -25.67 -13.41
C LYS A 59 20.64 -24.25 -13.60
N PHE A 60 20.34 -23.31 -12.70
CA PHE A 60 20.69 -21.89 -12.90
C PHE A 60 21.47 -21.24 -11.77
N ALA A 61 21.47 -21.75 -10.54
CA ALA A 61 22.05 -21.02 -9.41
C ALA A 61 23.59 -20.83 -9.49
N GLU A 62 24.30 -21.70 -10.22
CA GLU A 62 25.76 -21.59 -10.41
C GLU A 62 26.14 -20.93 -11.74
N ASP A 63 25.46 -21.28 -12.83
CA ASP A 63 25.83 -20.83 -14.19
C ASP A 63 25.12 -19.53 -14.63
N GLU A 64 23.87 -19.31 -14.21
CA GLU A 64 23.04 -18.15 -14.57
C GLU A 64 22.23 -17.64 -13.36
N PRO A 65 22.91 -17.12 -12.31
CA PRO A 65 22.26 -16.78 -11.04
C PRO A 65 21.17 -15.72 -11.18
N GLU A 66 21.28 -14.85 -12.18
CA GLU A 66 20.27 -13.83 -12.49
C GLU A 66 18.91 -14.45 -12.86
N VAL A 67 18.90 -15.58 -13.58
CA VAL A 67 17.67 -16.31 -13.96
C VAL A 67 17.04 -16.99 -12.74
N TYR A 68 17.86 -17.52 -11.83
CA TYR A 68 17.39 -18.12 -10.58
C TYR A 68 16.82 -17.07 -9.63
N ASP A 69 17.50 -15.94 -9.48
CA ASP A 69 17.06 -14.83 -8.63
C ASP A 69 15.78 -14.18 -9.17
N GLU A 70 15.64 -14.05 -10.50
CA GLU A 70 14.43 -13.56 -11.15
C GLU A 70 13.26 -14.55 -10.96
N PHE A 71 13.52 -15.86 -11.06
CA PHE A 71 12.52 -16.89 -10.75
C PHE A 71 12.04 -16.80 -9.29
N LEU A 72 12.96 -16.65 -8.33
CA LEU A 72 12.60 -16.50 -6.92
C LEU A 72 11.82 -15.20 -6.66
N ALA A 73 12.24 -14.09 -7.27
CA ALA A 73 11.54 -12.82 -7.17
C ALA A 73 10.10 -12.92 -7.71
N LEU A 74 9.90 -13.61 -8.84
CA LEU A 74 8.58 -13.92 -9.41
C LEU A 74 7.70 -14.72 -8.43
N MET A 75 8.26 -15.75 -7.80
CA MET A 75 7.52 -16.55 -6.81
C MET A 75 7.17 -15.73 -5.56
N ILE A 76 8.06 -14.83 -5.12
CA ILE A 76 7.82 -13.92 -4.01
C ILE A 76 6.74 -12.88 -4.35
N ASP A 77 6.75 -12.32 -5.56
CA ASP A 77 5.75 -11.36 -6.00
C ASP A 77 4.37 -12.01 -6.17
N PHE A 78 4.31 -13.23 -6.70
CA PHE A 78 3.07 -14.01 -6.76
C PHE A 78 2.56 -14.37 -5.37
N LYS A 79 3.44 -14.81 -4.46
CA LYS A 79 3.11 -15.05 -3.04
C LYS A 79 2.52 -13.83 -2.36
N ASN A 80 3.05 -12.64 -2.65
CA ASN A 80 2.60 -11.39 -2.05
C ASN A 80 1.39 -10.78 -2.79
N GLU A 81 0.73 -11.54 -3.68
CA GLU A 81 -0.41 -11.12 -4.51
C GLU A 81 -0.13 -9.82 -5.31
N ARG A 82 1.15 -9.57 -5.63
CA ARG A 82 1.57 -8.41 -6.43
C ARG A 82 1.38 -8.65 -7.92
N ILE A 83 1.38 -9.92 -8.33
CA ILE A 83 1.09 -10.41 -9.67
C ILE A 83 0.07 -11.55 -9.56
N ASP A 84 -0.78 -11.71 -10.57
CA ASP A 84 -1.80 -12.76 -10.59
C ASP A 84 -1.33 -14.05 -11.29
N THR A 85 -2.23 -15.04 -11.38
CA THR A 85 -1.91 -16.36 -11.95
C THR A 85 -1.59 -16.29 -13.45
N ASP A 86 -2.22 -15.37 -14.20
CA ASP A 86 -1.92 -15.20 -15.62
C ASP A 86 -0.52 -14.60 -15.81
N ASP A 87 -0.20 -13.59 -15.00
CA ASP A 87 1.08 -12.89 -15.01
C ASP A 87 2.24 -13.81 -14.64
N VAL A 88 2.11 -14.62 -13.56
CA VAL A 88 3.18 -15.52 -13.13
C VAL A 88 3.43 -16.62 -14.17
N VAL A 89 2.39 -17.13 -14.82
CA VAL A 89 2.50 -18.14 -15.89
C VAL A 89 3.16 -17.56 -17.12
N GLY A 90 2.76 -16.36 -17.54
CA GLY A 90 3.35 -15.67 -18.68
C GLY A 90 4.85 -15.40 -18.47
N ARG A 91 5.21 -14.89 -17.29
CA ARG A 91 6.60 -14.56 -16.96
C ARG A 91 7.48 -15.79 -16.76
N ILE A 92 6.96 -16.90 -16.21
CA ILE A 92 7.72 -18.17 -16.15
C ILE A 92 7.95 -18.74 -17.56
N LYS A 93 6.95 -18.67 -18.45
CA LYS A 93 7.12 -19.10 -19.85
C LYS A 93 8.17 -18.30 -20.59
N GLN A 94 8.28 -17.00 -20.27
CA GLN A 94 9.31 -16.14 -20.82
C GLN A 94 10.68 -16.42 -20.18
N LEU A 95 10.75 -16.56 -18.86
CA LEU A 95 12.00 -16.78 -18.12
C LEU A 95 12.66 -18.12 -18.49
N PHE A 96 11.86 -19.15 -18.75
CA PHE A 96 12.34 -20.48 -19.15
C PHE A 96 12.11 -20.76 -20.64
N SER A 97 12.07 -19.73 -21.51
CA SER A 97 11.74 -19.90 -22.93
C SER A 97 12.66 -20.88 -23.66
N ASP A 98 13.92 -20.99 -23.24
CA ASP A 98 14.92 -21.91 -23.80
C ASP A 98 14.94 -23.28 -23.08
N HIS A 99 14.07 -23.48 -22.09
CA HIS A 99 13.97 -24.67 -21.24
C HIS A 99 12.52 -25.18 -21.17
N PRO A 100 12.01 -25.78 -22.26
CA PRO A 100 10.62 -26.25 -22.36
C PRO A 100 10.28 -27.37 -21.36
N ASP A 101 11.28 -28.08 -20.85
CA ASP A 101 11.16 -29.07 -19.78
C ASP A 101 10.70 -28.44 -18.46
N LEU A 102 11.22 -27.25 -18.12
CA LEU A 102 10.84 -26.52 -16.92
C LEU A 102 9.46 -25.87 -17.04
N ILE A 103 9.12 -25.35 -18.22
CA ILE A 103 7.78 -24.82 -18.51
C ILE A 103 6.73 -25.93 -18.34
N THR A 104 6.97 -27.10 -18.96
CA THR A 104 6.05 -28.24 -18.88
C THR A 104 5.90 -28.73 -17.43
N SER A 105 7.00 -28.73 -16.67
CA SER A 105 6.99 -29.10 -15.26
C SER A 105 6.21 -28.10 -14.43
N PHE A 106 6.32 -26.80 -14.71
CA PHE A 106 5.55 -25.75 -14.06
C PHE A 106 4.05 -25.82 -14.38
N GLU A 107 3.68 -26.10 -15.63
CA GLU A 107 2.27 -26.23 -16.05
C GLU A 107 1.52 -27.37 -15.33
N ASN A 108 2.23 -28.34 -14.77
CA ASN A 108 1.61 -29.39 -13.94
C ASN A 108 1.07 -28.87 -12.60
N PHE A 109 1.46 -27.67 -12.17
CA PHE A 109 0.96 -27.02 -10.95
C PHE A 109 -0.27 -26.13 -11.20
N LEU A 110 -0.67 -25.94 -12.47
CA LEU A 110 -1.80 -25.07 -12.82
C LEU A 110 -3.14 -25.81 -12.85
N PRO A 111 -4.28 -25.14 -12.51
CA PRO A 111 -5.60 -25.72 -12.63
C PRO A 111 -5.96 -26.12 -14.07
N SER A 112 -6.90 -27.07 -14.22
CA SER A 112 -7.29 -27.64 -15.51
C SER A 112 -7.85 -26.65 -16.54
N SER A 113 -8.26 -25.45 -16.12
CA SER A 113 -8.67 -24.35 -17.01
C SER A 113 -7.52 -23.77 -17.85
N TYR A 114 -6.26 -23.96 -17.45
CA TYR A 114 -5.07 -23.40 -18.12
C TYR A 114 -4.40 -24.36 -19.10
N SER A 115 -4.43 -25.66 -18.84
CA SER A 115 -3.70 -26.66 -19.63
C SER A 115 -4.35 -26.94 -21.00
N ALA A 116 -5.54 -26.39 -21.28
CA ALA A 116 -6.26 -26.59 -22.55
C ALA A 116 -6.09 -25.46 -23.59
N ALA A 117 -5.41 -24.36 -23.27
CA ALA A 117 -5.30 -23.18 -24.15
C ALA A 117 -3.95 -23.06 -24.91
N GLY A 118 -3.21 -24.17 -25.07
CA GLY A 118 -1.84 -24.17 -25.58
C GLY A 118 -1.56 -25.19 -26.68
N GLN A 119 -2.34 -25.19 -27.76
CA GLN A 119 -1.86 -25.73 -29.04
C GLN A 119 -2.15 -24.70 -30.14
N VAL A 120 -1.17 -23.86 -30.46
CA VAL A 120 -1.15 -23.17 -31.75
C VAL A 120 0.22 -23.37 -32.41
N GLU A 121 0.09 -23.92 -33.61
CA GLU A 121 0.98 -24.09 -34.73
C GLU A 121 2.19 -23.15 -34.82
N VAL A 122 3.35 -23.77 -35.04
CA VAL A 122 4.54 -23.16 -35.60
C VAL A 122 4.24 -22.73 -37.04
N SER A 123 4.30 -21.43 -37.34
CA SER A 123 4.46 -20.93 -38.69
C SER A 123 5.60 -19.92 -38.77
N SER A 124 6.45 -20.19 -39.74
CA SER A 124 7.78 -19.65 -40.04
C SER A 124 7.83 -18.15 -40.31
N LYS A 125 8.90 -17.52 -39.77
CA LYS A 125 9.44 -16.22 -40.21
C LYS A 125 9.76 -16.24 -41.71
N GLY A 126 9.26 -15.21 -42.41
CA GLY A 126 9.76 -14.72 -43.70
C GLY A 126 10.36 -13.32 -43.51
N SER A 127 11.56 -13.16 -44.05
CA SER A 127 12.60 -12.13 -43.89
C SER A 127 12.44 -10.80 -44.65
N ARG A 128 13.32 -9.83 -44.29
CA ARG A 128 13.84 -8.63 -45.04
C ARG A 128 12.97 -7.35 -44.98
N GLU A 129 13.48 -6.10 -44.88
CA GLU A 129 14.73 -5.36 -45.20
C GLU A 129 14.80 -4.12 -44.24
N VAL A 130 15.91 -3.72 -43.61
CA VAL A 130 17.02 -2.80 -44.00
C VAL A 130 16.68 -1.57 -44.85
N GLU A 131 16.72 -0.39 -44.22
CA GLU A 131 17.15 0.96 -44.70
C GLU A 131 17.14 1.85 -43.42
N GLY A 132 18.12 2.65 -43.00
CA GLY A 132 19.29 3.23 -43.64
C GLY A 132 19.04 4.73 -43.93
N ASP A 133 19.33 5.63 -42.98
CA ASP A 133 20.05 6.89 -43.28
C ASP A 133 20.36 7.76 -42.03
N SER A 134 21.56 8.31 -42.09
CA SER A 134 22.27 9.33 -41.30
C SER A 134 21.73 10.75 -41.63
N GLU A 135 22.17 11.92 -41.15
CA GLU A 135 23.27 12.48 -40.36
C GLU A 135 22.92 13.98 -40.09
N ASP A 136 23.85 14.73 -39.49
CA ASP A 136 24.02 16.21 -39.43
C ASP A 136 23.36 17.00 -38.29
N SER A 137 24.08 17.54 -37.29
CA SER A 137 25.25 18.48 -37.23
C SER A 137 24.82 19.96 -37.12
N GLU A 138 25.06 20.56 -35.93
CA GLU A 138 25.91 21.74 -35.66
C GLU A 138 25.37 23.12 -36.14
N ASP A 139 25.26 24.10 -35.23
CA ASP A 139 26.21 25.23 -35.12
C ASP A 139 25.76 26.30 -34.10
N SER A 140 26.79 26.88 -33.52
CA SER A 140 26.96 27.94 -32.53
C SER A 140 26.63 29.37 -33.02
N GLY A 141 26.55 30.34 -32.09
CA GLY A 141 26.49 31.77 -32.46
C GLY A 141 26.23 32.75 -31.31
N THR A 142 27.30 33.33 -30.79
CA THR A 142 27.47 34.28 -29.67
C THR A 142 26.88 35.70 -29.85
N ALA A 143 26.47 36.37 -28.75
CA ALA A 143 27.10 37.62 -28.22
C ALA A 143 26.21 38.46 -27.24
N SER A 144 26.81 38.75 -26.08
CA SER A 144 26.48 39.72 -24.99
C SER A 144 26.75 41.20 -25.41
N PRO A 145 26.53 42.29 -24.61
CA PRO A 145 26.66 42.38 -23.13
C PRO A 145 25.80 43.40 -22.33
N GLY A 146 25.86 43.32 -20.98
CA GLY A 146 26.03 44.51 -20.13
C GLY A 146 25.28 44.59 -18.78
N ASN A 147 26.07 44.53 -17.69
CA ASN A 147 25.82 44.94 -16.28
C ASN A 147 24.84 44.10 -15.43
N GLY A 148 25.15 43.65 -14.21
CA GLY A 148 26.27 43.90 -13.31
C GLY A 148 25.76 44.02 -11.87
N SER A 149 25.97 43.01 -11.03
CA SER A 149 26.04 43.16 -9.56
C SER A 149 26.67 41.92 -8.91
N ARG A 150 27.43 42.18 -7.84
CA ARG A 150 28.52 41.37 -7.26
C ARG A 150 28.08 40.27 -6.28
N SER A 151 28.79 39.14 -6.39
CA SER A 151 29.48 38.32 -5.35
C SER A 151 28.73 37.88 -4.08
N VAL A 152 28.85 36.65 -3.58
CA VAL A 152 30.07 35.89 -3.25
C VAL A 152 29.76 34.38 -3.22
N THR A 153 30.62 33.56 -3.82
CA THR A 153 30.73 32.11 -3.55
C THR A 153 32.00 31.86 -2.71
N PRO A 154 31.98 30.95 -1.71
CA PRO A 154 33.20 30.52 -1.05
C PRO A 154 33.77 29.25 -1.68
N THR A 155 35.09 29.25 -1.87
CA THR A 155 35.93 28.08 -2.18
C THR A 155 36.31 27.32 -0.89
N PRO A 156 36.70 26.03 -1.00
CA PRO A 156 36.98 25.16 0.13
C PRO A 156 38.38 25.38 0.72
N ASP A 157 38.55 24.89 1.95
CA ASP A 157 39.77 24.88 2.79
C ASP A 157 40.03 26.13 3.63
N ASP A 158 39.54 26.12 4.89
CA ASP A 158 40.46 25.95 6.03
C ASP A 158 39.75 25.83 7.41
N ILE A 159 40.26 24.86 8.18
CA ILE A 159 40.25 24.74 9.66
C ILE A 159 39.05 24.07 10.34
N HIS A 160 39.19 22.74 10.45
CA HIS A 160 39.16 21.97 11.70
C HIS A 160 38.64 22.70 12.95
N LYS A 161 37.39 22.42 13.31
CA LYS A 161 37.00 22.20 14.71
C LYS A 161 36.18 20.92 14.79
N GLU A 162 36.82 19.89 15.34
CA GLU A 162 36.18 18.64 15.73
C GLU A 162 34.95 18.94 16.59
N LYS A 163 33.76 18.61 16.07
CA LYS A 163 32.58 18.35 16.89
C LYS A 163 32.66 16.88 17.32
N PRO A 164 32.31 16.54 18.57
CA PRO A 164 32.41 15.17 19.04
C PRO A 164 31.51 14.29 18.19
N ARG A 165 32.06 13.23 17.61
CA ARG A 165 31.26 12.12 17.08
C ARG A 165 30.45 11.56 18.25
N GLN A 166 29.15 11.86 18.30
CA GLN A 166 28.23 11.02 19.06
C GLN A 166 28.28 9.65 18.40
N LYS A 167 28.97 8.72 19.06
CA LYS A 167 28.88 7.29 18.75
C LYS A 167 27.39 6.95 18.71
N GLY A 168 26.91 6.51 17.55
CA GLY A 168 25.66 5.79 17.48
C GLY A 168 25.75 4.65 18.49
N ILE A 169 24.78 4.56 19.38
CA ILE A 169 24.58 3.34 20.15
C ILE A 169 23.94 2.40 19.15
N GLU A 170 24.76 1.61 18.44
CA GLU A 170 24.24 0.46 17.70
C GLU A 170 23.52 -0.44 18.70
N GLU A 171 22.33 -0.88 18.33
CA GLU A 171 21.55 -1.83 19.11
C GLU A 171 22.44 -3.07 19.37
N PRO A 172 22.60 -3.53 20.63
CA PRO A 172 23.53 -4.60 20.98
C PRO A 172 23.34 -5.87 20.14
N THR A 173 22.10 -6.16 19.73
CA THR A 173 21.69 -7.31 18.90
C THR A 173 22.17 -7.18 17.45
N VAL A 174 21.97 -6.01 16.83
CA VAL A 174 22.45 -5.73 15.46
C VAL A 174 23.97 -5.65 15.43
N ALA A 175 24.57 -5.04 16.45
CA ALA A 175 26.02 -4.99 16.61
C ALA A 175 26.63 -6.40 16.79
N TYR A 176 25.92 -7.30 17.48
CA TYR A 176 26.34 -8.68 17.66
C TYR A 176 26.24 -9.49 16.36
N ILE A 177 25.09 -9.47 15.67
CA ILE A 177 24.92 -10.15 14.38
C ILE A 177 25.94 -9.65 13.35
N GLN A 178 26.18 -8.34 13.27
CA GLN A 178 27.19 -7.77 12.38
C GLN A 178 28.61 -8.17 12.81
N ARG A 179 28.90 -8.33 14.10
CA ARG A 179 30.19 -8.84 14.57
C ARG A 179 30.38 -10.30 14.17
N VAL A 180 29.39 -11.18 14.38
CA VAL A 180 29.45 -12.58 13.95
C VAL A 180 29.68 -12.65 12.44
N LYS A 181 28.93 -11.87 11.64
CA LYS A 181 29.09 -11.81 10.17
C LYS A 181 30.47 -11.34 9.71
N ASN A 182 31.12 -10.47 10.48
CA ASN A 182 32.42 -9.89 10.11
C ASN A 182 33.61 -10.66 10.67
N GLN A 183 33.43 -11.45 11.73
CA GLN A 183 34.51 -12.17 12.42
C GLN A 183 34.53 -13.68 12.12
N CYS A 184 33.38 -14.25 11.76
CA CYS A 184 33.25 -15.64 11.37
C CYS A 184 33.32 -15.77 9.84
N ASP A 185 33.78 -16.93 9.37
CA ASP A 185 33.70 -17.25 7.95
C ASP A 185 32.26 -17.54 7.51
N VAL A 186 32.07 -17.66 6.19
CA VAL A 186 30.74 -17.86 5.59
C VAL A 186 30.08 -19.16 6.07
N GLU A 187 30.87 -20.18 6.40
CA GLU A 187 30.36 -21.50 6.83
C GLU A 187 29.86 -21.45 8.26
N ILE A 188 30.63 -20.86 9.18
CA ILE A 188 30.23 -20.61 10.57
C ILE A 188 29.03 -19.66 10.61
N TRP A 189 29.00 -18.63 9.75
CA TRP A 189 27.87 -17.72 9.62
C TRP A 189 26.59 -18.41 9.14
N GLU A 190 26.67 -19.27 8.11
CA GLU A 190 25.52 -20.04 7.63
C GLU A 190 24.98 -20.99 8.71
N GLN A 191 25.86 -21.68 9.44
CA GLN A 191 25.49 -22.58 10.54
C GLN A 191 24.89 -21.82 11.73
N PHE A 192 25.43 -20.65 12.06
CA PHE A 192 24.89 -19.78 13.11
C PHE A 192 23.47 -19.31 12.77
N MET A 193 23.25 -18.85 11.53
CA MET A 193 21.92 -18.47 11.06
C MET A 193 20.95 -19.66 11.00
N ALA A 194 21.44 -20.87 10.69
CA ALA A 194 20.64 -22.09 10.72
C ALA A 194 20.22 -22.47 12.15
N ILE A 195 21.10 -22.29 13.14
CA ILE A 195 20.76 -22.50 14.55
C ILE A 195 19.66 -21.53 14.98
N LEU A 196 19.74 -20.24 14.61
CA LEU A 196 18.71 -19.24 14.91
C LEU A 196 17.37 -19.53 14.21
N ALA A 197 17.42 -20.01 12.96
CA ALA A 197 16.22 -20.29 12.17
C ALA A 197 15.35 -21.42 12.75
N ARG A 198 15.94 -22.35 13.53
CA ARG A 198 15.21 -23.49 14.14
C ARG A 198 14.10 -23.05 15.10
N GLN A 199 14.19 -21.87 15.70
CA GLN A 199 13.14 -21.32 16.57
C GLN A 199 11.81 -21.08 15.84
N TYR A 200 11.87 -20.87 14.52
CA TYR A 200 10.69 -20.57 13.69
C TYR A 200 9.97 -21.83 13.18
N ASP A 201 10.63 -23.00 13.22
CA ASP A 201 10.09 -24.26 12.71
C ASP A 201 9.22 -25.01 13.74
N ASP A 202 9.47 -24.84 15.04
CA ASP A 202 8.64 -25.41 16.13
C ASP A 202 8.68 -24.53 17.42
N PRO A 203 7.76 -23.56 17.56
CA PRO A 203 7.76 -22.63 18.69
C PRO A 203 7.37 -23.24 20.05
N GLU A 204 6.77 -24.44 20.08
CA GLU A 204 6.20 -25.04 21.30
C GLU A 204 7.15 -26.05 22.00
N PHE A 205 8.30 -26.40 21.39
CA PHE A 205 9.20 -27.44 21.90
C PHE A 205 10.71 -27.09 21.82
N PHE A 206 11.06 -25.82 21.98
CA PHE A 206 12.45 -25.35 21.81
C PHE A 206 13.24 -25.31 23.14
N ASP A 207 14.42 -25.95 23.19
CA ASP A 207 15.33 -25.99 24.36
C ASP A 207 16.50 -24.99 24.19
N GLU A 208 16.53 -23.96 25.03
CA GLU A 208 17.55 -22.91 25.03
C GLU A 208 18.94 -23.42 25.45
N ASP A 209 19.00 -24.40 26.36
CA ASP A 209 20.27 -24.96 26.81
C ASP A 209 20.93 -25.77 25.68
N GLU A 210 20.12 -26.38 24.80
CA GLU A 210 20.59 -27.08 23.60
C GLU A 210 21.12 -26.10 22.54
N MET A 211 20.41 -25.00 22.28
CA MET A 211 20.88 -23.97 21.34
C MET A 211 22.15 -23.27 21.82
N VAL A 212 22.25 -22.94 23.11
CA VAL A 212 23.46 -22.34 23.68
C VAL A 212 24.63 -23.31 23.54
N LYS A 213 24.40 -24.62 23.72
CA LYS A 213 25.42 -25.64 23.51
C LYS A 213 25.84 -25.77 22.05
N ASP A 214 24.89 -25.74 21.12
CA ASP A 214 25.16 -25.76 19.67
C ASP A 214 25.99 -24.53 19.24
N VAL A 215 25.74 -23.36 19.82
CA VAL A 215 26.53 -22.15 19.54
C VAL A 215 27.88 -22.14 20.28
N GLU A 216 27.96 -22.72 21.47
CA GLU A 216 29.24 -22.95 22.17
C GLU A 216 30.15 -23.91 21.40
N GLU A 217 29.58 -24.92 20.74
CA GLU A 217 30.29 -25.85 19.86
C GLU A 217 30.66 -25.19 18.52
N LEU A 218 29.75 -24.39 17.94
CA LEU A 218 30.01 -23.66 16.69
C LEU A 218 31.07 -22.57 16.84
N PHE A 219 31.17 -21.92 18.01
CA PHE A 219 32.14 -20.87 18.31
C PHE A 219 33.32 -21.37 19.17
N GLU A 220 33.69 -22.65 19.06
CA GLU A 220 34.83 -23.22 19.81
C GLU A 220 36.14 -22.42 19.58
N ASP A 221 36.34 -21.91 18.36
CA ASP A 221 37.49 -21.06 17.98
C ASP A 221 37.22 -19.54 18.13
N HIS A 222 35.99 -19.15 18.51
CA HIS A 222 35.52 -17.77 18.67
C HIS A 222 34.87 -17.54 20.04
N THR A 223 35.54 -18.03 21.10
CA THR A 223 35.01 -18.07 22.47
C THR A 223 34.58 -16.71 23.03
N GLU A 224 35.06 -15.60 22.47
CA GLU A 224 34.67 -14.23 22.79
C GLU A 224 33.21 -13.90 22.41
N LEU A 225 32.64 -14.59 21.42
CA LEU A 225 31.28 -14.38 20.95
C LEU A 225 30.24 -15.09 21.83
N ILE A 226 30.64 -16.10 22.62
CA ILE A 226 29.74 -16.93 23.43
C ILE A 226 29.06 -16.14 24.58
N PRO A 227 29.75 -15.33 25.40
CA PRO A 227 29.08 -14.52 26.43
C PRO A 227 28.16 -13.45 25.83
N GLU A 228 28.51 -12.92 24.65
CA GLU A 228 27.66 -11.99 23.89
C GLU A 228 26.44 -12.70 23.31
N PHE A 229 26.56 -13.96 22.86
CA PHE A 229 25.44 -14.79 22.40
C PHE A 229 24.37 -14.99 23.48
N ARG A 230 24.79 -15.33 24.70
CA ARG A 230 23.87 -15.45 25.84
C ARG A 230 23.15 -14.13 26.14
N THR A 231 23.80 -13.00 25.88
CA THR A 231 23.21 -11.66 26.00
C THR A 231 22.29 -11.33 24.82
N PHE A 232 22.62 -11.79 23.62
CA PHE A 232 21.82 -11.70 22.39
C PHE A 232 20.51 -12.49 22.53
N LEU A 233 20.56 -13.72 23.04
CA LEU A 233 19.38 -14.53 23.37
C LEU A 233 18.51 -13.86 24.44
N ALA A 234 19.14 -13.27 25.46
CA ALA A 234 18.44 -12.47 26.46
C ALA A 234 17.90 -11.12 25.90
N GLY A 235 18.38 -10.67 24.74
CA GLY A 235 17.96 -9.45 24.04
C GLY A 235 16.78 -9.67 23.10
N GLU A 236 16.76 -10.79 22.37
CA GLU A 236 15.57 -11.28 21.64
C GLU A 236 14.48 -11.75 22.61
N LYS A 237 14.88 -12.36 23.73
CA LYS A 237 14.07 -12.44 24.96
C LYS A 237 14.16 -11.16 25.78
N ARG A 238 13.85 -10.02 25.18
CA ARG A 238 12.91 -9.15 25.88
C ARG A 238 11.59 -9.94 25.96
N ASP A 239 11.57 -10.92 26.86
CA ASP A 239 10.42 -11.33 27.64
C ASP A 239 9.93 -10.03 28.28
N ARG A 240 9.23 -9.22 27.49
CA ARG A 240 8.32 -8.20 27.97
C ARG A 240 7.22 -9.02 28.60
N LYS A 241 7.54 -9.53 29.80
CA LYS A 241 6.70 -10.40 30.60
C LYS A 241 5.37 -9.68 30.59
N PRO A 242 4.34 -10.21 29.90
CA PRO A 242 3.07 -9.55 29.91
C PRO A 242 2.75 -9.38 31.39
N ALA A 243 2.47 -8.14 31.80
CA ALA A 243 1.85 -7.92 33.09
C ALA A 243 0.74 -8.97 33.22
N SER A 244 0.46 -9.47 34.42
CA SER A 244 -0.50 -10.57 34.63
C SER A 244 -1.85 -10.34 33.92
N ARG A 245 -2.13 -9.09 33.52
CA ARG A 245 -3.06 -8.67 32.47
C ARG A 245 -2.41 -7.61 31.57
N PRO A 246 -2.12 -7.85 30.27
CA PRO A 246 -1.58 -6.84 29.36
C PRO A 246 -2.53 -5.65 29.24
N LYS A 247 -1.96 -4.44 29.24
CA LYS A 247 -2.72 -3.20 29.14
C LYS A 247 -2.96 -2.81 27.67
N ILE A 248 -4.21 -2.55 27.32
CA ILE A 248 -4.64 -2.07 26.01
C ILE A 248 -5.22 -0.67 26.18
N VAL A 249 -4.64 0.30 25.47
CA VAL A 249 -5.12 1.69 25.47
C VAL A 249 -5.84 1.96 24.17
N ILE A 250 -7.07 2.46 24.26
CA ILE A 250 -7.95 2.70 23.11
C ILE A 250 -8.41 4.16 23.15
N THR A 251 -8.10 4.94 22.12
CA THR A 251 -8.35 6.40 22.10
C THR A 251 -9.78 6.79 21.68
N ARG A 252 -10.66 5.80 21.44
CA ARG A 252 -12.05 6.02 21.05
C ARG A 252 -12.97 4.86 21.43
N ASP A 253 -14.28 5.12 21.45
CA ASP A 253 -15.25 4.04 21.32
C ASP A 253 -15.19 3.39 19.94
N LEU A 254 -15.01 2.07 19.93
CA LEU A 254 -14.92 1.23 18.74
C LEU A 254 -16.24 0.48 18.46
N GLY A 255 -17.25 0.68 19.29
CA GLY A 255 -18.54 0.02 19.17
C GLY A 255 -18.55 -1.39 19.78
N PRO A 256 -19.75 -1.99 19.91
CA PRO A 256 -19.94 -3.24 20.64
C PRO A 256 -19.30 -4.45 19.96
N GLU A 257 -19.28 -4.50 18.62
CA GLU A 257 -18.72 -5.63 17.85
C GLU A 257 -17.21 -5.75 18.06
N ALA A 258 -16.46 -4.66 17.91
CA ALA A 258 -15.02 -4.64 18.16
C ALA A 258 -14.70 -4.84 19.65
N SER A 259 -15.50 -4.23 20.53
CA SER A 259 -15.35 -4.40 21.99
C SER A 259 -15.57 -5.84 22.46
N ALA A 260 -16.40 -6.62 21.76
CA ALA A 260 -16.64 -8.03 22.08
C ALA A 260 -15.37 -8.88 21.89
N LEU A 261 -14.47 -8.50 20.97
CA LEU A 261 -13.22 -9.23 20.71
C LEU A 261 -12.19 -9.10 21.85
N ILE A 262 -12.28 -8.02 22.63
CA ILE A 262 -11.42 -7.74 23.79
C ILE A 262 -12.12 -8.04 25.13
N SER A 263 -13.32 -8.66 25.09
CA SER A 263 -14.23 -8.73 26.25
C SER A 263 -13.96 -9.77 27.36
N PRO A 264 -13.06 -10.77 27.29
CA PRO A 264 -12.64 -11.44 28.52
C PRO A 264 -11.76 -10.46 29.32
N LYS A 265 -12.40 -9.53 30.04
CA LYS A 265 -11.77 -8.47 30.87
C LYS A 265 -10.80 -9.01 31.90
N ASP A 266 -10.89 -10.31 32.22
CA ASP A 266 -10.00 -10.99 33.13
C ASP A 266 -8.60 -11.24 32.52
N ALA A 267 -8.48 -11.22 31.18
CA ALA A 267 -7.21 -11.40 30.47
C ALA A 267 -6.46 -10.08 30.22
N PHE A 268 -7.16 -8.95 30.07
CA PHE A 268 -6.56 -7.65 29.70
C PHE A 268 -6.97 -6.51 30.65
N GLU A 269 -6.10 -5.53 30.80
CA GLU A 269 -6.44 -4.24 31.39
C GLU A 269 -6.81 -3.28 30.26
N ILE A 270 -8.09 -2.90 30.15
CA ILE A 270 -8.56 -2.02 29.07
C ILE A 270 -8.72 -0.61 29.62
N VAL A 271 -8.01 0.35 29.01
CA VAL A 271 -8.16 1.78 29.25
C VAL A 271 -8.68 2.42 27.97
N GLN A 272 -9.93 2.85 28.00
CA GLN A 272 -10.63 3.33 26.80
C GLN A 272 -11.19 4.73 27.03
N TRP A 273 -11.00 5.59 26.04
CA TRP A 273 -11.68 6.88 25.98
C TRP A 273 -13.15 6.70 25.55
N PRO A 274 -14.13 7.10 26.38
CA PRO A 274 -15.53 6.72 26.18
C PRO A 274 -16.34 7.69 25.31
N GLU A 275 -15.73 8.76 24.80
CA GLU A 275 -16.47 9.82 24.11
C GLU A 275 -16.18 9.86 22.60
N ASP A 276 -17.17 10.26 21.82
CA ASP A 276 -17.07 10.49 20.37
C ASP A 276 -16.32 11.79 19.99
N ARG A 277 -15.33 12.20 20.81
CA ARG A 277 -14.44 13.33 20.57
C ARG A 277 -12.99 12.93 20.81
N SER A 278 -12.03 13.69 20.28
CA SER A 278 -10.61 13.42 20.54
C SER A 278 -10.32 13.40 22.04
N CYS A 279 -9.58 12.38 22.50
CA CYS A 279 -9.06 12.31 23.86
C CYS A 279 -7.94 13.33 24.12
N GLY A 280 -7.32 13.84 23.04
CA GLY A 280 -6.16 14.73 23.11
C GLY A 280 -4.87 14.01 23.49
N LYS A 281 -3.74 14.57 23.06
CA LYS A 281 -2.41 13.97 23.30
C LYS A 281 -2.09 13.81 24.79
N SER A 282 -2.51 14.75 25.64
CA SER A 282 -2.29 14.67 27.09
C SER A 282 -2.91 13.42 27.71
N TRP A 283 -4.13 13.07 27.30
CA TRP A 283 -4.78 11.85 27.78
C TRP A 283 -4.03 10.60 27.33
N ILE A 284 -3.54 10.57 26.08
CA ILE A 284 -2.70 9.46 25.60
C ILE A 284 -1.44 9.35 26.46
N LEU A 285 -0.73 10.45 26.71
CA LEU A 285 0.50 10.45 27.53
C LEU A 285 0.25 10.00 28.98
N GLU A 286 -0.89 10.33 29.55
CA GLU A 286 -1.29 9.90 30.90
C GLU A 286 -1.61 8.40 30.97
N ASN A 287 -2.16 7.83 29.89
CA ASN A 287 -2.72 6.48 29.90
C ASN A 287 -1.88 5.44 29.16
N VAL A 288 -1.00 5.82 28.23
CA VAL A 288 -0.12 4.91 27.49
C VAL A 288 1.00 4.26 28.31
N PRO A 289 1.48 4.80 29.46
CA PRO A 289 2.55 4.15 30.21
C PRO A 289 2.23 2.69 30.57
N GLY A 290 3.16 1.80 30.20
CA GLY A 290 3.07 0.36 30.44
C GLY A 290 2.10 -0.40 29.53
N ALA A 291 1.49 0.26 28.54
CA ALA A 291 0.61 -0.39 27.57
C ALA A 291 1.37 -1.43 26.74
N ALA A 292 0.73 -2.56 26.47
CA ALA A 292 1.18 -3.57 25.52
C ALA A 292 0.64 -3.31 24.10
N ALA A 293 -0.53 -2.69 24.00
CA ALA A 293 -1.13 -2.28 22.74
C ALA A 293 -1.74 -0.88 22.84
N LEU A 294 -1.58 -0.10 21.77
CA LEU A 294 -2.20 1.20 21.59
C LEU A 294 -3.07 1.16 20.33
N ILE A 295 -4.39 1.32 20.48
CA ILE A 295 -5.34 1.40 19.38
C ILE A 295 -5.77 2.86 19.21
N VAL A 296 -5.49 3.42 18.04
CA VAL A 296 -5.65 4.85 17.72
C VAL A 296 -6.55 5.08 16.52
N THR A 297 -6.99 6.32 16.34
CA THR A 297 -7.71 6.78 15.15
C THR A 297 -6.86 7.79 14.37
N VAL A 298 -7.29 8.16 13.16
CA VAL A 298 -6.55 9.08 12.26
C VAL A 298 -6.22 10.45 12.87
N VAL A 299 -6.93 10.87 13.92
CA VAL A 299 -6.70 12.17 14.58
C VAL A 299 -5.70 12.13 15.73
N ASP A 300 -5.25 10.94 16.13
CA ASP A 300 -4.39 10.76 17.29
C ASP A 300 -2.93 10.68 16.84
N LYS A 301 -2.13 11.71 17.13
CA LYS A 301 -0.71 11.73 16.73
C LYS A 301 0.13 10.83 17.63
N VAL A 302 0.79 9.84 17.04
CA VAL A 302 1.73 8.93 17.71
C VAL A 302 3.14 9.27 17.26
N ASP A 303 3.79 10.16 18.01
CA ASP A 303 5.18 10.57 17.82
C ASP A 303 6.09 9.99 18.90
N THR A 304 7.39 10.30 18.83
CA THR A 304 8.40 9.83 19.78
C THR A 304 8.04 10.09 21.24
N GLU A 305 7.37 11.19 21.56
CA GLU A 305 6.93 11.50 22.94
C GLU A 305 5.91 10.49 23.45
N VAL A 306 4.94 10.09 22.61
CA VAL A 306 3.96 9.04 22.96
C VAL A 306 4.65 7.69 23.11
N LEU A 307 5.59 7.37 22.22
CA LEU A 307 6.35 6.12 22.27
C LEU A 307 7.26 6.05 23.50
N ASP A 308 7.88 7.16 23.90
CA ASP A 308 8.70 7.27 25.10
C ASP A 308 7.85 7.12 26.37
N ALA A 309 6.68 7.76 26.39
CA ALA A 309 5.73 7.62 27.50
C ALA A 309 5.21 6.19 27.64
N ALA A 310 4.99 5.49 26.53
CA ALA A 310 4.52 4.10 26.53
C ALA A 310 5.54 3.15 27.20
N GLY A 311 6.82 3.39 26.92
CA GLY A 311 7.94 2.62 27.41
C GLY A 311 8.11 1.27 26.71
N ASP A 312 8.96 0.44 27.29
CA ASP A 312 9.41 -0.83 26.71
C ASP A 312 8.34 -1.93 26.68
N ASN A 313 7.07 -1.69 27.07
CA ASN A 313 6.03 -2.72 27.01
C ASN A 313 5.25 -2.72 25.70
N LEU A 314 5.26 -1.61 24.95
CA LEU A 314 4.38 -1.43 23.79
C LEU A 314 4.80 -2.33 22.63
N LEU A 315 3.97 -3.32 22.28
CA LEU A 315 4.24 -4.30 21.21
C LEU A 315 3.62 -3.88 19.88
N ILE A 316 2.52 -3.14 19.91
CA ILE A 316 1.77 -2.74 18.71
C ILE A 316 1.11 -1.37 18.84
N VAL A 317 1.17 -0.62 17.74
CA VAL A 317 0.28 0.50 17.45
C VAL A 317 -0.68 0.09 16.32
N SER A 318 -1.97 -0.02 16.62
CA SER A 318 -3.00 -0.36 15.62
C SER A 318 -3.86 0.86 15.33
N THR A 319 -3.89 1.32 14.08
CA THR A 319 -4.70 2.47 13.67
C THR A 319 -5.98 2.03 12.97
N MET A 320 -7.12 2.58 13.38
CA MET A 320 -8.40 2.44 12.67
C MET A 320 -8.44 3.41 11.47
N SER A 321 -7.50 3.25 10.54
CA SER A 321 -7.37 4.05 9.33
C SER A 321 -6.50 3.37 8.27
N VAL A 322 -6.61 3.82 7.01
CA VAL A 322 -5.71 3.38 5.92
C VAL A 322 -4.46 4.23 5.82
N GLY A 323 -4.60 5.55 5.80
CA GLY A 323 -3.41 6.40 5.90
C GLY A 323 -2.93 6.46 7.34
N TYR A 324 -1.62 6.65 7.47
CA TYR A 324 -0.85 6.50 8.70
C TYR A 324 0.11 7.67 8.91
N GLU A 325 -0.17 8.84 8.31
CA GLU A 325 0.68 10.03 8.41
C GLU A 325 0.73 10.61 9.84
N HIS A 326 -0.24 10.25 10.68
CA HIS A 326 -0.29 10.58 12.11
C HIS A 326 0.63 9.70 12.97
N LEU A 327 1.27 8.67 12.38
CA LEU A 327 2.20 7.77 13.04
C LEU A 327 3.64 8.08 12.60
N ASP A 328 4.57 8.19 13.55
CA ASP A 328 6.00 8.17 13.25
C ASP A 328 6.47 6.74 12.97
N VAL A 329 6.18 6.26 11.75
CA VAL A 329 6.40 4.86 11.35
C VAL A 329 7.85 4.40 11.53
N GLN A 330 8.82 5.29 11.30
CA GLN A 330 10.25 4.97 11.48
C GLN A 330 10.60 4.84 12.96
N ALA A 331 10.10 5.75 13.81
CA ALA A 331 10.32 5.65 15.25
C ALA A 331 9.64 4.41 15.85
N ILE A 332 8.44 4.04 15.37
CA ILE A 332 7.73 2.84 15.80
C ILE A 332 8.54 1.58 15.43
N ALA A 333 8.93 1.45 14.16
CA ALA A 333 9.67 0.28 13.69
C ALA A 333 11.06 0.15 14.32
N SER A 334 11.78 1.25 14.54
CA SER A 334 13.08 1.24 15.24
C SER A 334 13.02 0.70 16.67
N ARG A 335 11.82 0.59 17.26
CA ARG A 335 11.58 0.02 18.60
C ARG A 335 11.07 -1.42 18.56
N GLY A 336 11.02 -2.04 17.38
CA GLY A 336 10.45 -3.38 17.16
C GLY A 336 8.94 -3.44 17.40
N ILE A 337 8.25 -2.30 17.33
CA ILE A 337 6.81 -2.21 17.56
C ILE A 337 6.10 -2.45 16.24
N LYS A 338 5.12 -3.36 16.24
CA LYS A 338 4.33 -3.68 15.05
C LYS A 338 3.31 -2.57 14.74
N ILE A 339 2.97 -2.42 13.46
CA ILE A 339 1.96 -1.45 13.01
C ILE A 339 0.80 -2.19 12.34
N GLY A 340 -0.40 -2.02 12.89
CA GLY A 340 -1.65 -2.48 12.29
C GLY A 340 -2.41 -1.33 11.64
N PHE A 341 -3.08 -1.58 10.52
CA PHE A 341 -3.90 -0.60 9.80
C PHE A 341 -5.10 -1.27 9.11
N THR A 342 -6.01 -0.50 8.49
CA THR A 342 -7.29 -1.04 7.97
C THR A 342 -7.46 -0.90 6.45
N PRO A 343 -6.57 -1.46 5.60
CA PRO A 343 -6.73 -1.47 4.15
C PRO A 343 -7.97 -2.27 3.71
N GLU A 344 -8.37 -2.08 2.46
CA GLU A 344 -9.45 -2.80 1.76
C GLU A 344 -10.87 -2.54 2.30
N VAL A 345 -11.12 -2.68 3.61
CA VAL A 345 -12.44 -2.63 4.24
C VAL A 345 -13.24 -1.33 4.01
N LEU A 346 -12.54 -0.23 3.71
CA LEU A 346 -13.14 1.08 3.45
C LEU A 346 -13.17 1.52 1.98
N THR A 347 -12.67 0.66 1.09
CA THR A 347 -12.43 1.02 -0.32
C THR A 347 -13.70 1.47 -1.01
N ASP A 348 -14.77 0.69 -0.88
CA ASP A 348 -16.05 0.97 -1.53
C ASP A 348 -16.75 2.20 -0.96
N ALA A 349 -16.76 2.37 0.37
CA ALA A 349 -17.37 3.52 1.02
C ALA A 349 -16.71 4.85 0.58
N VAL A 350 -15.37 4.89 0.51
CA VAL A 350 -14.67 6.10 0.05
C VAL A 350 -14.91 6.34 -1.44
N ALA A 351 -14.96 5.29 -2.25
CA ALA A 351 -15.28 5.41 -3.68
C ALA A 351 -16.71 5.97 -3.89
N ASP A 352 -17.69 5.57 -3.07
CA ASP A 352 -19.04 6.13 -3.08
C ASP A 352 -19.02 7.63 -2.77
N ILE A 353 -18.26 8.06 -1.76
CA ILE A 353 -18.11 9.48 -1.42
C ILE A 353 -17.45 10.26 -2.55
N ALA A 354 -16.43 9.72 -3.20
CA ALA A 354 -15.77 10.37 -4.34
C ALA A 354 -16.75 10.62 -5.51
N VAL A 355 -17.56 9.62 -5.87
CA VAL A 355 -18.58 9.77 -6.92
C VAL A 355 -19.71 10.69 -6.48
N MET A 356 -20.16 10.60 -5.23
CA MET A 356 -21.17 11.50 -4.67
C MET A 356 -20.70 12.96 -4.75
N LEU A 357 -19.47 13.26 -4.33
CA LEU A 357 -18.89 14.59 -4.41
C LEU A 357 -18.77 15.09 -5.85
N ALA A 358 -18.40 14.23 -6.79
CA ALA A 358 -18.40 14.57 -8.21
C ALA A 358 -19.80 14.98 -8.70
N LEU A 359 -20.83 14.22 -8.34
CA LEU A 359 -22.22 14.50 -8.70
C LEU A 359 -22.74 15.77 -8.02
N MET A 360 -22.50 15.94 -6.72
CA MET A 360 -22.89 17.13 -5.97
C MET A 360 -22.31 18.40 -6.59
N THR A 361 -21.05 18.33 -7.02
CA THR A 361 -20.33 19.44 -7.63
C THR A 361 -20.84 19.74 -9.04
N GLY A 362 -20.89 18.72 -9.91
CA GLY A 362 -21.32 18.89 -11.30
C GLY A 362 -22.79 19.31 -11.43
N ARG A 363 -23.63 18.92 -10.47
CA ARG A 363 -25.07 19.25 -10.45
C ARG A 363 -25.43 20.42 -9.54
N ASN A 364 -24.44 21.13 -9.02
CA ASN A 364 -24.62 22.33 -8.20
C ASN A 364 -25.53 22.10 -6.98
N VAL A 365 -25.41 20.93 -6.36
CA VAL A 365 -26.31 20.45 -5.31
C VAL A 365 -26.22 21.34 -4.07
N ARG A 366 -25.02 21.78 -3.68
CA ARG A 366 -24.84 22.65 -2.51
C ARG A 366 -25.65 23.95 -2.63
N GLU A 367 -25.46 24.69 -3.71
CA GLU A 367 -26.15 25.98 -3.93
C GLU A 367 -27.67 25.76 -4.02
N THR A 368 -28.12 24.74 -4.74
CA THR A 368 -29.55 24.47 -4.93
C THR A 368 -30.24 23.96 -3.67
N MET A 369 -29.57 23.16 -2.83
CA MET A 369 -30.07 22.80 -1.50
C MET A 369 -30.17 24.03 -0.59
N GLN A 370 -29.19 24.93 -0.63
CA GLN A 370 -29.23 26.17 0.15
C GLN A 370 -30.42 27.06 -0.22
N ILE A 371 -30.73 27.18 -1.51
CA ILE A 371 -31.93 27.92 -1.99
C ILE A 371 -33.22 27.37 -1.35
N VAL A 372 -33.34 26.05 -1.28
CA VAL A 372 -34.51 25.40 -0.67
C VAL A 372 -34.55 25.64 0.84
N ASN A 373 -33.43 25.40 1.53
CA ASN A 373 -33.33 25.54 2.99
C ASN A 373 -33.58 26.98 3.47
N GLU A 374 -33.24 27.98 2.65
CA GLU A 374 -33.48 29.39 2.94
C GLU A 374 -34.88 29.87 2.52
N GLY A 375 -35.75 28.97 2.03
CA GLY A 375 -37.10 29.32 1.58
C GLY A 375 -37.12 30.21 0.33
N ARG A 376 -36.02 30.28 -0.43
CA ARG A 376 -35.90 31.14 -1.63
C ARG A 376 -36.44 30.50 -2.90
N TRP A 377 -36.79 29.21 -2.88
CA TRP A 377 -37.28 28.48 -4.05
C TRP A 377 -38.44 29.18 -4.80
N PRO A 378 -39.43 29.84 -4.17
CA PRO A 378 -40.46 30.57 -4.91
C PRO A 378 -39.92 31.65 -5.89
N ASN A 379 -38.69 32.12 -5.71
CA ASN A 379 -38.02 33.07 -6.60
C ASN A 379 -37.32 32.41 -7.81
N PHE A 380 -37.27 31.08 -7.86
CA PHE A 380 -36.59 30.29 -8.87
C PHE A 380 -37.59 29.35 -9.54
N SER A 381 -38.41 29.91 -10.44
CA SER A 381 -39.24 29.08 -11.33
C SER A 381 -38.37 28.20 -12.23
N TRP A 382 -38.87 27.03 -12.61
CA TRP A 382 -38.16 26.13 -13.52
C TRP A 382 -37.82 26.86 -14.82
N ALA A 383 -36.55 26.77 -15.24
CA ALA A 383 -36.08 27.34 -16.49
C ALA A 383 -35.02 26.43 -17.13
N PRO A 384 -34.94 26.37 -18.48
CA PRO A 384 -34.14 25.35 -19.17
C PRO A 384 -32.64 25.33 -18.85
N PHE A 385 -32.06 26.48 -18.51
CA PHE A 385 -30.63 26.62 -18.25
C PHE A 385 -30.31 27.00 -16.79
N LEU A 386 -31.32 27.06 -15.94
CA LEU A 386 -31.14 27.43 -14.55
C LEU A 386 -30.45 26.28 -13.80
N PHE A 387 -29.36 26.61 -13.10
CA PHE A 387 -28.51 25.66 -12.34
C PHE A 387 -27.82 24.56 -13.17
N CYS A 388 -27.76 24.70 -14.50
CA CYS A 388 -27.02 23.74 -15.32
C CYS A 388 -25.51 23.77 -15.02
N GLY A 389 -24.95 22.60 -14.70
CA GLY A 389 -23.52 22.37 -14.62
C GLY A 389 -23.06 21.27 -15.59
N PRO A 390 -21.77 20.94 -15.59
CA PRO A 390 -21.21 19.91 -16.46
C PRO A 390 -21.80 18.54 -16.11
N GLN A 391 -22.24 17.81 -17.14
CA GLN A 391 -22.68 16.42 -17.00
C GLN A 391 -21.49 15.52 -16.72
N LEU A 392 -21.48 14.72 -15.64
CA LEU A 392 -20.31 13.88 -15.31
C LEU A 392 -19.95 12.91 -16.44
N GLY A 393 -20.95 12.27 -17.03
CA GLY A 393 -20.82 11.25 -18.09
C GLY A 393 -20.76 11.78 -19.52
N SER A 394 -20.48 10.89 -20.46
CA SER A 394 -20.59 11.19 -21.90
C SER A 394 -22.05 11.43 -22.34
N SER A 395 -22.21 12.07 -23.49
CA SER A 395 -23.51 12.29 -24.15
C SER A 395 -23.34 12.28 -25.66
N PRO A 396 -24.42 12.24 -26.46
CA PRO A 396 -24.31 12.36 -27.92
C PRO A 396 -23.58 13.64 -28.38
N VAL A 397 -23.61 14.70 -27.58
CA VAL A 397 -22.94 15.99 -27.87
C VAL A 397 -21.51 16.04 -27.32
N SER A 398 -21.17 15.18 -26.37
CA SER A 398 -19.83 15.05 -25.78
C SER A 398 -19.53 13.56 -25.57
N PRO A 399 -19.18 12.84 -26.66
CA PRO A 399 -19.09 11.38 -26.63
C PRO A 399 -17.86 10.87 -25.88
N ARG A 400 -16.90 11.74 -25.58
CA ARG A 400 -15.72 11.42 -24.77
C ARG A 400 -15.79 12.11 -23.43
N ARG A 401 -15.38 11.38 -22.39
CA ARG A 401 -15.34 11.85 -21.03
C ARG A 401 -14.16 11.26 -20.29
N THR A 402 -13.28 12.12 -19.80
CA THR A 402 -12.01 11.73 -19.20
C THR A 402 -12.03 11.87 -17.68
N ALA A 403 -11.85 10.75 -16.97
CA ALA A 403 -11.57 10.74 -15.54
C ALA A 403 -10.06 10.78 -15.30
N GLY A 404 -9.61 11.74 -14.50
CA GLY A 404 -8.22 11.87 -14.05
C GLY A 404 -8.08 11.42 -12.61
N PHE A 405 -7.07 10.62 -12.30
CA PHE A 405 -6.77 10.18 -10.93
C PHE A 405 -5.36 10.60 -10.50
N ILE A 406 -5.27 11.42 -9.45
CA ILE A 406 -4.01 11.64 -8.75
C ILE A 406 -3.90 10.52 -7.72
N GLY A 407 -3.06 9.53 -8.01
CA GLY A 407 -2.99 8.26 -7.29
C GLY A 407 -4.00 7.24 -7.86
N PHE A 408 -3.53 6.05 -8.24
CA PHE A 408 -4.35 5.02 -8.90
C PHE A 408 -4.35 3.68 -8.18
N GLY A 409 -4.62 3.74 -6.87
CA GLY A 409 -4.73 2.55 -6.03
C GLY A 409 -6.15 1.96 -6.00
N ARG A 410 -6.40 1.09 -5.01
CA ARG A 410 -7.67 0.37 -4.80
C ARG A 410 -8.90 1.30 -4.83
N ILE A 411 -8.84 2.44 -4.12
CA ILE A 411 -9.95 3.41 -4.06
C ILE A 411 -10.20 4.05 -5.43
N SER A 412 -9.14 4.40 -6.16
CA SER A 412 -9.28 4.98 -7.51
C SER A 412 -9.89 4.00 -8.50
N GLN A 413 -9.48 2.74 -8.45
CA GLN A 413 -10.05 1.69 -9.29
C GLN A 413 -11.53 1.42 -8.91
N ALA A 414 -11.87 1.37 -7.62
CA ALA A 414 -13.26 1.23 -7.17
C ALA A 414 -14.13 2.44 -7.54
N THR A 415 -13.54 3.64 -7.56
CA THR A 415 -14.18 4.87 -8.05
C THR A 415 -14.41 4.77 -9.55
N LEU A 416 -13.40 4.34 -10.32
CA LEU A 416 -13.52 4.14 -11.77
C LEU A 416 -14.61 3.12 -12.12
N THR A 417 -14.70 1.98 -11.41
CA THR A 417 -15.78 0.99 -11.56
C THR A 417 -17.17 1.65 -11.52
N ARG A 418 -17.39 2.54 -10.56
CA ARG A 418 -18.67 3.26 -10.40
C ARG A 418 -18.89 4.32 -11.48
N LEU A 419 -17.83 4.85 -12.06
CA LEU A 419 -17.90 5.86 -13.12
C LEU A 419 -18.16 5.27 -14.50
N ILE A 420 -17.78 4.01 -14.77
CA ILE A 420 -18.05 3.33 -16.04
C ILE A 420 -19.53 3.41 -16.47
N PRO A 421 -20.53 3.09 -15.64
CA PRO A 421 -21.94 3.19 -16.04
C PRO A 421 -22.43 4.63 -16.27
N PHE A 422 -21.69 5.66 -15.85
CA PHE A 422 -21.97 7.05 -16.25
C PHE A 422 -21.46 7.35 -17.68
N GLY A 423 -20.73 6.43 -18.32
CA GLY A 423 -20.20 6.60 -19.67
C GLY A 423 -18.86 7.34 -19.69
N ILE A 424 -18.00 7.13 -18.69
CA ILE A 424 -16.59 7.52 -18.79
C ILE A 424 -15.91 6.67 -19.87
N THR A 425 -15.17 7.31 -20.76
CA THR A 425 -14.53 6.64 -21.91
C THR A 425 -13.02 6.58 -21.78
N ASP A 426 -12.42 7.51 -21.07
CA ASP A 426 -10.98 7.68 -20.98
C ASP A 426 -10.56 7.83 -19.51
N CYS A 427 -9.48 7.15 -19.13
CA CYS A 427 -8.87 7.23 -17.81
C CYS A 427 -7.42 7.72 -17.94
N LEU A 428 -7.09 8.76 -17.19
CA LEU A 428 -5.73 9.24 -17.01
C LEU A 428 -5.36 9.13 -15.55
N TYR A 429 -4.13 8.74 -15.25
CA TYR A 429 -3.70 8.69 -13.86
C TYR A 429 -2.23 9.03 -13.66
N THR A 430 -1.90 9.50 -12.46
CA THR A 430 -0.50 9.58 -11.99
C THR A 430 -0.21 8.44 -11.01
N GLY A 431 0.93 7.79 -11.19
CA GLY A 431 1.44 6.75 -10.29
C GLY A 431 2.48 7.29 -9.30
N ASN A 432 2.94 6.40 -8.41
CA ASN A 432 4.12 6.64 -7.59
C ASN A 432 5.34 6.87 -8.52
N PRO A 433 6.08 8.00 -8.43
CA PRO A 433 7.26 8.24 -9.29
C PRO A 433 8.32 7.13 -9.22
N GLN A 434 8.41 6.42 -8.09
CA GLN A 434 9.33 5.31 -7.89
C GLN A 434 8.81 3.98 -8.48
N SER A 435 7.51 3.84 -8.79
CA SER A 435 7.00 2.64 -9.44
C SER A 435 7.25 2.68 -10.95
N LYS A 436 7.73 1.57 -11.51
CA LYS A 436 7.89 1.42 -12.96
C LYS A 436 6.52 1.43 -13.65
N PRO A 437 6.38 2.02 -14.84
CA PRO A 437 5.19 1.82 -15.67
C PRO A 437 5.00 0.33 -15.97
N ASP A 438 3.75 -0.12 -15.98
CA ASP A 438 3.37 -1.49 -16.31
C ASP A 438 2.32 -1.45 -17.42
N PRO A 439 2.74 -1.49 -18.71
CA PRO A 439 1.83 -1.38 -19.84
C PRO A 439 0.84 -2.53 -19.95
N ASP A 440 1.24 -3.73 -19.54
CA ASP A 440 0.38 -4.93 -19.62
C ASP A 440 -0.73 -4.86 -18.58
N HIS A 441 -0.40 -4.42 -17.36
CA HIS A 441 -1.39 -4.12 -16.34
C HIS A 441 -2.36 -3.00 -16.77
N ASP A 442 -1.84 -1.91 -17.36
CA ASP A 442 -2.66 -0.82 -17.86
C ASP A 442 -3.63 -1.29 -18.96
N GLU A 443 -3.17 -2.16 -19.88
CA GLU A 443 -3.98 -2.74 -20.93
C GLU A 443 -5.06 -3.70 -20.38
N ALA A 444 -4.71 -4.54 -19.41
CA ALA A 444 -5.66 -5.41 -18.72
C ALA A 444 -6.77 -4.60 -18.01
N LEU A 445 -6.41 -3.53 -17.31
CA LEU A 445 -7.38 -2.62 -16.70
C LEU A 445 -8.23 -1.89 -17.75
N ARG A 446 -7.63 -1.45 -18.85
CA ARG A 446 -8.35 -0.80 -19.96
C ARG A 446 -9.44 -1.72 -20.51
N GLN A 447 -9.12 -3.00 -20.75
CA GLN A 447 -10.05 -4.00 -21.23
C GLN A 447 -11.12 -4.34 -20.18
N LYS A 448 -10.72 -4.55 -18.92
CA LYS A 448 -11.63 -4.82 -17.79
C LYS A 448 -12.72 -3.76 -17.65
N PHE A 449 -12.36 -2.50 -17.85
CA PHE A 449 -13.27 -1.36 -17.72
C PHE A 449 -13.91 -0.91 -19.04
N ASP A 450 -13.66 -1.60 -20.15
CA ASP A 450 -14.13 -1.25 -21.51
C ASP A 450 -13.82 0.22 -21.87
N LEU A 451 -12.61 0.68 -21.53
CA LEU A 451 -12.17 2.04 -21.77
C LEU A 451 -11.56 2.18 -23.16
N GLN A 452 -11.79 3.34 -23.78
CA GLN A 452 -11.11 3.71 -25.02
C GLN A 452 -9.63 3.97 -24.77
N THR A 453 -9.30 4.63 -23.65
CA THR A 453 -7.91 4.80 -23.22
C THR A 453 -7.79 4.68 -21.70
N LEU A 454 -6.70 4.07 -21.24
CA LEU A 454 -6.22 4.13 -19.87
C LEU A 454 -4.72 4.40 -19.97
N ARG A 455 -4.25 5.51 -19.38
CA ARG A 455 -2.83 5.90 -19.49
C ARG A 455 -2.31 6.51 -18.20
N ARG A 456 -1.13 6.05 -17.78
CA ARG A 456 -0.26 6.79 -16.88
C ARG A 456 0.29 8.04 -17.56
N VAL A 457 0.12 9.20 -16.95
CA VAL A 457 0.57 10.51 -17.47
C VAL A 457 1.20 11.36 -16.37
N ASP A 458 1.82 12.47 -16.74
CA ASP A 458 2.25 13.49 -15.77
C ASP A 458 1.07 14.38 -15.31
N LEU A 459 1.33 15.20 -14.28
CA LEU A 459 0.33 16.10 -13.70
C LEU A 459 -0.14 17.19 -14.69
N ASP A 460 0.72 17.62 -15.62
CA ASP A 460 0.38 18.67 -16.59
C ASP A 460 -0.63 18.16 -17.61
N GLU A 461 -0.38 16.98 -18.17
CA GLU A 461 -1.31 16.32 -19.09
C GLU A 461 -2.61 15.96 -18.38
N LEU A 462 -2.54 15.43 -17.15
CA LEU A 462 -3.72 15.08 -16.36
C LEU A 462 -4.61 16.32 -16.12
N ALA A 463 -4.04 17.45 -15.71
CA ALA A 463 -4.78 18.69 -15.51
C ALA A 463 -5.50 19.15 -16.80
N ARG A 464 -4.77 19.19 -17.92
CA ARG A 464 -5.30 19.72 -19.19
C ARG A 464 -6.39 18.84 -19.82
N LYS A 465 -6.28 17.51 -19.68
CA LYS A 465 -7.10 16.56 -20.44
C LYS A 465 -8.30 16.01 -19.66
N SER A 466 -8.31 16.07 -18.34
CA SER A 466 -9.41 15.50 -17.55
C SER A 466 -10.65 16.40 -17.45
N ASP A 467 -11.83 15.78 -17.45
CA ASP A 467 -13.12 16.45 -17.22
C ASP A 467 -13.55 16.37 -15.75
N ALA A 468 -13.11 15.34 -15.04
CA ALA A 468 -13.19 15.23 -13.59
C ALA A 468 -11.84 14.72 -13.08
N ILE A 469 -11.30 15.36 -12.05
CA ILE A 469 -10.05 14.94 -11.41
C ILE A 469 -10.36 14.49 -9.98
N PHE A 470 -9.97 13.28 -9.65
CA PHE A 470 -10.12 12.66 -8.33
C PHE A 470 -8.74 12.58 -7.67
N VAL A 471 -8.60 13.24 -6.52
CA VAL A 471 -7.40 13.20 -5.69
C VAL A 471 -7.57 12.09 -4.66
N LEU A 472 -6.86 10.99 -4.88
CA LEU A 472 -6.96 9.73 -4.12
C LEU A 472 -5.56 9.15 -3.81
N ALA A 473 -4.53 9.99 -3.84
CA ALA A 473 -3.16 9.64 -3.50
C ALA A 473 -2.92 9.70 -1.97
N PRO A 474 -1.94 8.96 -1.45
CA PRO A 474 -1.51 9.11 -0.06
C PRO A 474 -1.06 10.55 0.27
N GLY A 475 -1.18 10.94 1.53
CA GLY A 475 -0.60 12.18 2.03
C GLY A 475 0.92 12.06 2.24
N GLY A 476 1.57 13.21 2.37
CA GLY A 476 2.98 13.28 2.76
C GLY A 476 3.72 14.41 2.04
N PRO A 477 5.03 14.56 2.33
CA PRO A 477 5.84 15.63 1.76
C PRO A 477 5.89 15.65 0.22
N SER A 478 5.85 14.47 -0.42
CA SER A 478 5.92 14.36 -1.88
C SER A 478 4.62 14.71 -2.61
N THR A 479 3.48 14.70 -1.91
CA THR A 479 2.16 15.03 -2.46
C THR A 479 1.59 16.34 -1.90
N TYR A 480 2.35 17.02 -1.04
CA TYR A 480 1.95 18.29 -0.44
C TYR A 480 1.69 19.36 -1.52
N HIS A 481 0.47 19.88 -1.53
CA HIS A 481 -0.04 20.85 -2.52
C HIS A 481 0.28 20.46 -3.97
N VAL A 482 0.21 19.16 -4.28
CA VAL A 482 0.33 18.65 -5.65
C VAL A 482 -0.73 19.28 -6.57
N VAL A 483 -1.90 19.62 -6.01
CA VAL A 483 -2.90 20.49 -6.63
C VAL A 483 -2.73 21.91 -6.09
N ASN A 484 -1.88 22.67 -6.77
CA ASN A 484 -1.62 24.09 -6.50
C ASN A 484 -2.23 25.00 -7.59
N GLU A 485 -2.00 26.32 -7.49
CA GLU A 485 -2.47 27.31 -8.47
C GLU A 485 -2.08 26.96 -9.92
N ALA A 486 -0.84 26.53 -10.17
CA ALA A 486 -0.38 26.22 -11.52
C ALA A 486 -1.08 24.98 -12.11
N PHE A 487 -1.41 23.99 -11.28
CA PHE A 487 -2.22 22.85 -11.68
C PHE A 487 -3.66 23.29 -12.02
N LEU A 488 -4.28 24.07 -11.13
CA LEU A 488 -5.66 24.53 -11.26
C LEU A 488 -5.87 25.42 -12.49
N GLN A 489 -4.91 26.28 -12.86
CA GLN A 489 -4.99 27.11 -14.06
C GLN A 489 -4.96 26.30 -15.37
N LYS A 490 -4.37 25.11 -15.35
CA LYS A 490 -4.29 24.22 -16.52
C LYS A 490 -5.53 23.36 -16.69
N MET A 491 -6.34 23.23 -15.64
CA MET A 491 -7.57 22.46 -15.68
C MET A 491 -8.58 23.07 -16.66
N LYS A 492 -9.47 22.23 -17.21
CA LYS A 492 -10.53 22.72 -18.08
C LYS A 492 -11.51 23.58 -17.27
N LYS A 493 -11.99 24.66 -17.88
CA LYS A 493 -13.03 25.53 -17.29
C LYS A 493 -14.30 24.81 -16.86
N THR A 494 -14.63 23.71 -17.53
CA THR A 494 -15.80 22.88 -17.24
C THR A 494 -15.50 21.69 -16.33
N SER A 495 -14.25 21.51 -15.91
CA SER A 495 -13.85 20.37 -15.09
C SER A 495 -14.22 20.56 -13.63
N ILE A 496 -14.35 19.42 -12.94
CA ILE A 496 -14.54 19.36 -11.50
C ILE A 496 -13.32 18.72 -10.82
N LEU A 497 -13.03 19.19 -9.62
CA LEU A 497 -12.02 18.60 -8.74
C LEU A 497 -12.71 17.90 -7.57
N VAL A 498 -12.31 16.67 -7.26
CA VAL A 498 -12.76 15.93 -6.09
C VAL A 498 -11.56 15.56 -5.22
N ASN A 499 -11.62 15.83 -3.93
CA ASN A 499 -10.59 15.39 -2.97
C ASN A 499 -11.22 14.60 -1.83
N ALA A 500 -10.87 13.31 -1.75
CA ALA A 500 -11.23 12.41 -0.66
C ALA A 500 -9.99 11.69 -0.09
N ALA A 501 -8.81 12.31 -0.24
CA ALA A 501 -7.53 11.80 0.22
C ALA A 501 -7.08 12.47 1.54
N ARG A 502 -6.34 13.58 1.43
CA ARG A 502 -5.99 14.47 2.55
C ARG A 502 -6.14 15.93 2.12
N GLY A 503 -6.44 16.80 3.08
CA GLY A 503 -6.50 18.24 2.86
C GLY A 503 -5.20 18.81 2.30
N SER A 504 -4.06 18.29 2.77
CA SER A 504 -2.73 18.75 2.39
C SER A 504 -2.33 18.52 0.92
N LEU A 505 -3.11 17.76 0.13
CA LEU A 505 -2.83 17.59 -1.30
C LEU A 505 -3.31 18.77 -2.14
N VAL A 506 -4.25 19.58 -1.61
CA VAL A 506 -4.87 20.69 -2.33
C VAL A 506 -4.63 21.98 -1.56
N ASP A 507 -4.02 22.94 -2.21
CA ASP A 507 -3.90 24.30 -1.68
C ASP A 507 -5.31 24.93 -1.62
N SER A 508 -5.82 25.13 -0.41
CA SER A 508 -7.18 25.63 -0.17
C SER A 508 -7.38 27.07 -0.66
N ASP A 509 -6.35 27.91 -0.59
CA ASP A 509 -6.42 29.30 -1.05
C ASP A 509 -6.37 29.36 -2.58
N ALA A 510 -5.49 28.57 -3.20
CA ALA A 510 -5.43 28.46 -4.66
C ALA A 510 -6.74 27.90 -5.24
N LEU A 511 -7.34 26.89 -4.59
CA LEU A 511 -8.62 26.35 -5.03
C LEU A 511 -9.75 27.36 -4.87
N ALA A 512 -9.83 28.09 -3.75
CA ALA A 512 -10.82 29.14 -3.58
C ALA A 512 -10.70 30.24 -4.63
N LYS A 513 -9.46 30.66 -4.95
CA LYS A 513 -9.18 31.58 -6.05
C LYS A 513 -9.64 31.03 -7.39
N ALA A 514 -9.31 29.77 -7.70
CA ALA A 514 -9.71 29.11 -8.95
C ALA A 514 -11.24 29.05 -9.14
N LEU A 515 -11.99 28.83 -8.06
CA LEU A 515 -13.45 28.83 -8.07
C LEU A 515 -14.01 30.24 -8.31
N ARG A 516 -13.46 31.25 -7.62
CA ARG A 516 -13.89 32.65 -7.74
C ARG A 516 -13.60 33.22 -9.12
N GLU A 517 -12.42 32.93 -9.67
CA GLU A 517 -12.00 33.35 -11.00
C GLU A 517 -12.52 32.43 -12.12
N LYS A 518 -13.19 31.34 -11.77
CA LYS A 518 -13.83 30.39 -12.70
C LYS A 518 -12.82 29.74 -13.66
N TRP A 519 -11.65 29.37 -13.14
CA TRP A 519 -10.67 28.54 -13.85
C TRP A 519 -11.18 27.10 -14.01
N ILE A 520 -11.99 26.64 -13.06
CA ILE A 520 -12.69 25.35 -13.08
C ILE A 520 -14.18 25.53 -12.79
N TRP A 521 -14.99 24.49 -12.98
CA TRP A 521 -16.42 24.56 -12.69
C TRP A 521 -16.69 24.64 -11.18
N GLY A 522 -16.15 23.68 -10.43
CA GLY A 522 -16.48 23.47 -9.01
C GLY A 522 -15.58 22.43 -8.37
N ALA A 523 -15.69 22.28 -7.05
CA ALA A 523 -14.97 21.26 -6.30
C ALA A 523 -15.86 20.54 -5.27
N GLY A 524 -15.56 19.27 -5.02
CA GLY A 524 -16.18 18.45 -3.98
C GLY A 524 -15.12 17.89 -3.07
N ILE A 525 -15.15 18.24 -1.78
CA ILE A 525 -14.04 18.03 -0.87
C ILE A 525 -14.55 17.34 0.40
N ASP A 526 -14.03 16.15 0.69
CA ASP A 526 -14.22 15.45 1.97
C ASP A 526 -13.18 15.87 3.01
N VAL A 527 -12.04 16.39 2.55
CA VAL A 527 -10.87 16.66 3.39
C VAL A 527 -10.23 18.02 3.13
N VAL A 528 -9.95 18.79 4.18
CA VAL A 528 -9.31 20.11 4.09
C VAL A 528 -8.20 20.28 5.12
N GLU A 529 -7.28 21.22 4.86
CA GLU A 529 -6.25 21.56 5.85
C GLU A 529 -6.89 22.23 7.07
N GLY A 530 -6.36 21.94 8.25
CA GLY A 530 -6.84 22.52 9.51
C GLY A 530 -8.00 21.76 10.16
N GLU A 531 -8.38 20.58 9.66
CA GLU A 531 -9.32 19.70 10.35
C GLU A 531 -8.91 19.41 11.80
N PRO A 532 -9.89 19.35 12.74
CA PRO A 532 -11.32 19.59 12.57
C PRO A 532 -11.72 21.08 12.71
N ASN A 533 -10.77 22.01 12.86
CA ASN A 533 -11.00 23.42 13.17
C ASN A 533 -11.40 24.25 11.93
N VAL A 534 -12.31 23.71 11.12
CA VAL A 534 -12.80 24.31 9.89
C VAL A 534 -14.10 25.06 10.20
N THR A 535 -14.05 26.39 10.11
CA THR A 535 -15.21 27.25 10.43
C THR A 535 -15.87 27.78 9.15
N GLN A 536 -16.96 28.54 9.32
CA GLN A 536 -17.61 29.28 8.21
C GLN A 536 -16.65 30.27 7.52
N ASP A 537 -15.56 30.65 8.19
CA ASP A 537 -14.59 31.57 7.63
C ASP A 537 -13.57 30.94 6.69
N HIS A 538 -13.48 29.61 6.68
CA HIS A 538 -12.58 28.87 5.81
C HIS A 538 -12.83 29.21 4.33
N PRO A 539 -11.79 29.48 3.51
CA PRO A 539 -11.93 29.98 2.15
C PRO A 539 -12.82 29.08 1.29
N LEU A 540 -12.64 27.76 1.35
CA LEU A 540 -13.48 26.81 0.60
C LEU A 540 -14.93 26.72 1.10
N VAL A 541 -15.19 26.98 2.39
CA VAL A 541 -16.56 26.94 2.93
C VAL A 541 -17.39 28.11 2.42
N LYS A 542 -16.74 29.23 2.07
CA LYS A 542 -17.39 30.43 1.52
C LYS A 542 -17.74 30.31 0.03
N GLU A 543 -17.11 29.40 -0.70
CA GLU A 543 -17.30 29.28 -2.15
C GLU A 543 -18.56 28.45 -2.49
N PRO A 544 -19.58 29.01 -3.17
CA PRO A 544 -20.85 28.30 -3.43
C PRO A 544 -20.70 27.04 -4.28
N ARG A 545 -19.67 27.01 -5.15
CA ARG A 545 -19.34 25.88 -6.03
C ARG A 545 -18.38 24.87 -5.40
N CYS A 546 -18.13 24.99 -4.09
CA CYS A 546 -17.37 24.01 -3.33
C CYS A 546 -18.32 23.24 -2.40
N ALA A 547 -18.62 21.99 -2.71
CA ALA A 547 -19.23 21.08 -1.75
C ALA A 547 -18.15 20.64 -0.75
N VAL A 548 -18.38 20.86 0.54
CA VAL A 548 -17.46 20.46 1.62
C VAL A 548 -18.24 19.60 2.60
N ILE A 549 -17.73 18.41 2.90
CA ILE A 549 -18.29 17.48 3.88
C ILE A 549 -17.19 17.11 4.91
N PRO A 550 -17.54 16.76 6.16
CA PRO A 550 -16.57 16.70 7.25
C PRO A 550 -15.91 15.33 7.39
N HIS A 551 -15.08 14.94 6.42
CA HIS A 551 -14.26 13.72 6.48
C HIS A 551 -15.07 12.45 6.76
N ILE A 552 -16.07 12.21 5.93
CA ILE A 552 -17.02 11.10 6.04
C ILE A 552 -16.75 9.99 5.01
N GLY A 553 -15.60 9.99 4.34
CA GLY A 553 -15.19 8.99 3.35
C GLY A 553 -15.59 7.54 3.68
N SER A 554 -15.27 7.08 4.89
CA SER A 554 -15.56 5.71 5.34
C SER A 554 -16.79 5.58 6.24
N ALA A 555 -17.64 6.61 6.33
CA ALA A 555 -18.70 6.73 7.33
C ALA A 555 -19.99 5.96 6.96
N THR A 556 -19.88 4.65 6.76
CA THR A 556 -21.02 3.72 6.79
C THR A 556 -20.90 2.83 8.02
N THR A 557 -22.02 2.34 8.54
CA THR A 557 -22.02 1.47 9.73
C THR A 557 -21.19 0.21 9.47
N GLU A 558 -21.40 -0.42 8.32
CA GLU A 558 -20.72 -1.66 7.91
C GLU A 558 -19.21 -1.46 7.80
N THR A 559 -18.77 -0.38 7.15
CA THR A 559 -17.35 -0.08 7.02
C THR A 559 -16.72 0.29 8.36
N ARG A 560 -17.38 1.11 9.19
CA ARG A 560 -16.84 1.48 10.51
C ARG A 560 -16.74 0.28 11.45
N VAL A 561 -17.73 -0.62 11.44
CA VAL A 561 -17.64 -1.90 12.16
C VAL A 561 -16.46 -2.72 11.65
N GLY A 562 -16.34 -2.91 10.33
CA GLY A 562 -15.22 -3.67 9.75
C GLY A 562 -13.84 -3.08 10.09
N MET A 563 -13.69 -1.76 10.02
CA MET A 563 -12.46 -1.05 10.41
C MET A 563 -12.13 -1.23 11.89
N ALA A 564 -13.13 -1.06 12.77
CA ALA A 564 -12.95 -1.19 14.21
C ALA A 564 -12.56 -2.63 14.61
N THR A 565 -13.27 -3.61 14.05
CA THR A 565 -12.97 -5.04 14.18
C THR A 565 -11.55 -5.34 13.76
N LEU A 566 -11.14 -4.94 12.54
CA LEU A 566 -9.80 -5.19 12.03
C LEU A 566 -8.69 -4.52 12.88
N ALA A 567 -8.92 -3.29 13.35
CA ALA A 567 -7.96 -2.61 14.23
C ALA A 567 -7.76 -3.39 15.55
N VAL A 568 -8.84 -3.93 16.13
CA VAL A 568 -8.78 -4.77 17.32
C VAL A 568 -8.13 -6.12 17.01
N GLU A 569 -8.48 -6.78 15.90
CA GLU A 569 -7.88 -8.07 15.50
C GLU A 569 -6.37 -7.97 15.29
N ASN A 570 -5.88 -6.89 14.66
CA ASN A 570 -4.45 -6.63 14.53
C ASN A 570 -3.76 -6.55 15.91
N ALA A 571 -4.34 -5.78 16.85
CA ALA A 571 -3.81 -5.67 18.21
C ALA A 571 -3.81 -7.03 18.93
N MET A 572 -4.92 -7.75 18.85
CA MET A 572 -5.10 -9.05 19.51
C MET A 572 -4.21 -10.12 18.94
N ALA A 573 -3.93 -10.11 17.64
CA ALA A 573 -3.00 -11.04 17.01
C ALA A 573 -1.62 -10.92 17.66
N VAL A 574 -1.08 -9.71 17.83
CA VAL A 574 0.21 -9.51 18.50
C VAL A 574 0.18 -9.94 19.96
N LEU A 575 -0.86 -9.57 20.71
CA LEU A 575 -0.99 -9.92 22.13
C LEU A 575 -1.20 -11.42 22.39
N THR A 576 -1.63 -12.18 21.37
CA THR A 576 -1.88 -13.62 21.45
C THR A 576 -0.89 -14.44 20.63
N ASN A 577 0.19 -13.83 20.17
CA ASN A 577 1.25 -14.44 19.36
C ASN A 577 0.73 -15.13 18.07
N LYS A 578 -0.15 -14.45 17.35
CA LYS A 578 -0.71 -14.86 16.06
C LYS A 578 -0.30 -13.89 14.93
N PRO A 579 -0.32 -14.33 13.67
CA PRO A 579 -0.14 -13.44 12.53
C PRO A 579 -1.20 -12.34 12.51
N MET A 580 -0.78 -11.11 12.21
CA MET A 580 -1.73 -9.99 12.06
C MET A 580 -2.50 -10.11 10.74
N PRO A 581 -3.82 -9.85 10.74
CA PRO A 581 -4.58 -9.80 9.50
C PRO A 581 -4.05 -8.76 8.51
N LYS A 582 -3.69 -7.56 8.99
CA LYS A 582 -3.18 -6.46 8.14
C LYS A 582 -2.05 -5.71 8.85
N GLU A 583 -0.83 -6.21 8.67
CA GLU A 583 0.43 -5.57 9.09
C GLU A 583 0.89 -4.53 8.07
N LEU A 584 1.32 -3.37 8.55
CA LEU A 584 2.13 -2.46 7.73
C LEU A 584 3.59 -2.90 7.81
N LEU A 585 4.09 -3.50 6.73
CA LEU A 585 5.49 -3.86 6.57
C LEU A 585 6.25 -2.63 6.03
N LEU A 586 7.36 -2.28 6.68
CA LEU A 586 8.22 -1.14 6.32
C LEU A 586 9.50 -1.56 5.63
#